data_AF-A0A1H9XGM5-F1
#
_entry.id   AF-A0A1H9XGM5-F1
#
_cell.length_a   1.000
_cell.length_b   1.000
_cell.length_c   1.000
_cell.angle_alpha   90.00
_cell.angle_beta   90.00
_cell.angle_gamma   90.00
#
_symmetry.space_group_name_H-M   'P 1'
#
loop_
_entity.id
_entity.type
_entity.pdbx_description
1 polymer ?
#
loop_
_entity_poly.entity_id
_entity_poly.type
_entity_poly.pdbx_seq_one_letter_code
_entity_poly.pdbx_strand_id
1 'polypeptide(L)'
;MNGTGESAKRSLAQVGLAGLAGAFLAPLAVSFGVIAMFGGGSAVLVLAPVLFVVVLMAVARVAPEASWLPASRGGRFVWAALVGGVGFGLWLLAWDITDEARLRVSQSQPLWLLLGAVPFALVAGVLLRRWYLSLGSLVVFVAGSLVLLHALAGAVPSDVDQRLAAAQLDRASLMVTTVPGYEPMPQQRTWHLSSRSGSSYIAVGPPLGTTPGQCTYGALTCETESPALRYEVFDDTQQYIRVIGAQEIRISASSTVDRDTLRTAAQSTRPATDDEIRLMLPLPRPTRDRSVMASVRELAVELFGR
;
A
#
# COMPACT_ATOMS: atom_id res chain seq x y z
N MET A 1 -20.42 0.16 -49.65
CA MET A 1 -20.28 0.25 -48.18
C MET A 1 -18.91 -0.16 -47.64
N ASN A 2 -17.84 -0.26 -48.46
CA ASN A 2 -16.52 -0.74 -47.98
C ASN A 2 -15.63 0.33 -47.30
N GLY A 3 -15.94 1.62 -47.41
CA GLY A 3 -15.05 2.69 -46.92
C GLY A 3 -15.05 2.92 -45.40
N THR A 4 -16.09 2.50 -44.67
CA THR A 4 -16.21 2.78 -43.23
C THR A 4 -15.27 1.92 -42.37
N GLY A 5 -15.02 0.68 -42.79
CA GLY A 5 -14.17 -0.27 -42.07
C GLY A 5 -12.67 0.06 -42.13
N GLU A 6 -12.19 0.58 -43.27
CA GLU A 6 -10.77 0.90 -43.43
C GLU A 6 -10.34 2.10 -42.58
N SER A 7 -11.22 3.11 -42.48
CA SER A 7 -11.01 4.27 -41.62
C SER A 7 -10.97 3.91 -40.12
N ALA A 8 -11.80 2.94 -39.69
CA ALA A 8 -11.79 2.45 -38.32
C ALA A 8 -10.47 1.73 -37.98
N LYS A 9 -9.96 0.87 -38.89
CA LYS A 9 -8.68 0.17 -38.73
C LYS A 9 -7.50 1.15 -38.59
N ARG A 10 -7.46 2.19 -39.42
CA ARG A 10 -6.40 3.23 -39.33
C ARG A 10 -6.45 4.02 -38.03
N SER A 11 -7.65 4.32 -37.53
CA SER A 11 -7.83 5.01 -36.25
C SER A 11 -7.37 4.14 -35.07
N LEU A 12 -7.71 2.85 -35.07
CA LEU A 12 -7.24 1.90 -34.06
C LEU A 12 -5.71 1.72 -34.12
N ALA A 13 -5.14 1.64 -35.32
CA ALA A 13 -3.69 1.58 -35.49
C ALA A 13 -3.00 2.83 -34.95
N GLN A 14 -3.56 4.02 -35.18
CA GLN A 14 -3.02 5.27 -34.64
C GLN A 14 -3.04 5.29 -33.11
N VAL A 15 -4.15 4.87 -32.48
CA VAL A 15 -4.26 4.79 -31.02
C VAL A 15 -3.28 3.77 -30.44
N GLY A 16 -3.17 2.60 -31.07
CA GLY A 16 -2.21 1.56 -30.67
C GLY A 16 -0.76 2.03 -30.80
N LEU A 17 -0.41 2.69 -31.91
CA LEU A 17 0.93 3.24 -32.14
C LEU A 17 1.24 4.38 -31.16
N ALA A 18 0.28 5.25 -30.84
CA ALA A 18 0.45 6.30 -29.85
C ALA A 18 0.69 5.70 -28.45
N GLY A 19 -0.08 4.67 -28.08
CA GLY A 19 0.10 3.93 -26.84
C GLY A 19 1.49 3.30 -26.73
N LEU A 20 1.91 2.56 -27.76
CA LEU A 20 3.24 1.93 -27.80
C LEU A 20 4.36 2.97 -27.77
N ALA A 21 4.28 4.02 -28.59
CA ALA A 21 5.27 5.09 -28.60
C ALA A 21 5.39 5.77 -27.23
N GLY A 22 4.25 6.08 -26.60
CA GLY A 22 4.22 6.63 -25.25
C GLY A 22 4.87 5.70 -24.22
N ALA A 23 4.49 4.42 -24.20
CA ALA A 23 5.02 3.43 -23.26
C ALA A 23 6.53 3.21 -23.36
N PHE A 24 7.09 3.25 -24.58
CA PHE A 24 8.53 3.09 -24.78
C PHE A 24 9.32 4.37 -24.51
N LEU A 25 8.79 5.52 -24.93
CA LEU A 25 9.56 6.75 -24.90
C LEU A 25 9.44 7.52 -23.58
N ALA A 26 8.31 7.42 -22.86
CA ALA A 26 8.14 8.09 -21.57
C ALA A 26 9.19 7.64 -20.52
N PRO A 27 9.47 6.34 -20.37
CA PRO A 27 10.48 5.90 -19.42
C PRO A 27 11.91 6.23 -19.84
N LEU A 28 12.18 6.22 -21.15
CA LEU A 28 13.45 6.70 -21.68
C LEU A 28 13.62 8.19 -21.35
N ALA A 29 12.57 9.01 -21.53
CA ALA A 29 12.60 10.42 -21.19
C ALA A 29 12.88 10.65 -19.70
N VAL A 30 12.25 9.88 -18.79
CA VAL A 30 12.56 9.93 -17.35
C VAL A 30 14.00 9.52 -17.07
N SER A 31 14.45 8.40 -17.63
CA SER A 31 15.80 7.87 -17.42
C SER A 31 16.86 8.88 -17.87
N PHE A 32 16.67 9.49 -19.04
CA PHE A 32 17.55 10.54 -19.55
C PHE A 32 17.47 11.82 -18.71
N GLY A 33 16.30 12.20 -18.22
CA GLY A 33 16.12 13.34 -17.31
C GLY A 33 16.91 13.16 -16.01
N VAL A 34 16.81 11.97 -15.38
CA VAL A 34 17.57 11.63 -14.17
C VAL A 34 19.07 11.64 -14.45
N ILE A 35 19.53 10.96 -15.51
CA ILE A 35 20.95 10.93 -15.90
C ILE A 35 21.48 12.35 -16.11
N ALA A 36 20.70 13.24 -16.71
CA ALA A 36 21.17 14.58 -16.99
C ALA A 36 21.12 15.52 -15.77
N MET A 37 20.16 15.32 -14.85
CA MET A 37 20.15 16.02 -13.56
C MET A 37 21.39 15.72 -12.72
N PHE A 38 21.88 14.47 -12.74
CA PHE A 38 23.02 14.05 -11.92
C PHE A 38 24.37 14.02 -12.67
N GLY A 39 24.35 13.86 -13.99
CA GLY A 39 25.54 13.64 -14.83
C GLY A 39 26.08 14.89 -15.54
N GLY A 40 25.49 16.07 -15.34
CA GLY A 40 25.98 17.34 -15.90
C GLY A 40 25.89 17.46 -17.44
N GLY A 41 25.23 16.51 -18.11
CA GLY A 41 25.10 16.47 -19.56
C GLY A 41 23.92 17.30 -20.09
N SER A 42 24.15 18.58 -20.37
CA SER A 42 23.11 19.51 -20.87
C SER A 42 22.53 19.12 -22.24
N ALA A 43 23.30 18.44 -23.11
CA ALA A 43 22.85 18.04 -24.43
C ALA A 43 21.81 16.90 -24.41
N VAL A 44 21.85 16.04 -23.39
CA VAL A 44 20.97 14.87 -23.27
C VAL A 44 19.56 15.28 -22.82
N LEU A 45 19.44 16.38 -22.07
CA LEU A 45 18.16 16.94 -21.61
C LEU A 45 17.22 17.35 -22.74
N VAL A 46 17.77 17.81 -23.86
CA VAL A 46 16.97 18.36 -24.96
C VAL A 46 16.60 17.26 -25.96
N LEU A 47 17.47 16.28 -26.18
CA LEU A 47 17.27 15.25 -27.20
C LEU A 47 16.10 14.31 -26.91
N ALA A 48 15.94 13.86 -25.67
CA ALA A 48 14.87 12.93 -25.31
C ALA A 48 13.44 13.51 -25.49
N PRO A 49 13.10 14.70 -24.95
CA PRO A 49 11.77 15.30 -25.18
C PRO A 49 11.56 15.71 -26.64
N VAL A 50 12.61 16.15 -27.34
CA VAL A 50 12.50 16.44 -28.78
C VAL A 50 12.20 15.17 -29.57
N LEU A 51 12.92 14.08 -29.31
CA LEU A 51 12.66 12.78 -29.96
C LEU A 51 11.24 12.30 -29.64
N PHE A 52 10.80 12.44 -28.39
CA PHE A 52 9.45 12.11 -27.96
C PHE A 52 8.39 12.85 -28.78
N VAL A 53 8.50 14.17 -28.88
CA VAL A 53 7.58 15.01 -29.67
C VAL A 53 7.66 14.67 -31.16
N VAL A 54 8.85 14.41 -31.70
CA VAL A 54 9.04 14.03 -33.11
C VAL A 54 8.35 12.71 -33.43
N VAL A 55 8.48 11.69 -32.57
CA VAL A 55 7.81 10.40 -32.77
C VAL A 55 6.29 10.55 -32.67
N LEU A 56 5.77 11.29 -31.69
CA LEU A 56 4.33 11.54 -31.60
C LEU A 56 3.79 12.34 -32.80
N MET A 57 4.57 13.30 -33.31
CA MET A 57 4.24 13.99 -34.56
C MET A 57 4.25 13.03 -35.77
N ALA A 58 5.14 12.04 -35.81
CA ALA A 58 5.15 11.02 -36.85
C ALA A 58 3.89 10.13 -36.76
N VAL A 59 3.49 9.74 -35.55
CA VAL A 59 2.24 9.00 -35.31
C VAL A 59 1.02 9.81 -35.76
N ALA A 60 0.99 11.12 -35.49
CA ALA A 60 -0.09 12.01 -35.94
C ALA A 60 -0.19 12.13 -37.47
N ARG A 61 0.87 11.78 -38.23
CA ARG A 61 0.84 11.75 -39.70
C ARG A 61 0.19 10.50 -40.28
N VAL A 62 0.06 9.42 -39.50
CA VAL A 62 -0.45 8.13 -39.99
C VAL A 62 -1.97 8.17 -40.23
N ALA A 63 -2.70 9.08 -39.58
CA ALA A 63 -4.15 9.25 -39.79
C ALA A 63 -4.61 10.71 -39.59
N PRO A 64 -4.27 11.62 -40.53
CA PRO A 64 -4.60 13.05 -40.42
C PRO A 64 -6.11 13.34 -40.52
N GLU A 65 -6.91 12.41 -41.02
CA GLU A 65 -8.37 12.60 -41.15
C GLU A 65 -9.14 12.22 -39.88
N ALA A 66 -8.47 11.59 -38.91
CA ALA A 66 -9.12 10.95 -37.78
C ALA A 66 -9.26 11.84 -36.54
N SER A 67 -8.57 12.98 -36.42
CA SER A 67 -8.68 13.89 -35.26
C SER A 67 -9.14 15.31 -35.64
N TRP A 68 -9.61 16.09 -34.66
CA TRP A 68 -10.14 17.45 -34.87
C TRP A 68 -9.04 18.47 -35.21
N LEU A 69 -7.80 18.20 -34.81
CA LEU A 69 -6.68 19.15 -34.82
C LEU A 69 -5.66 19.04 -35.98
N PRO A 70 -5.40 17.90 -36.64
CA PRO A 70 -4.16 17.68 -37.42
C PRO A 70 -4.20 18.18 -38.87
N ALA A 71 -5.29 18.86 -39.28
CA ALA A 71 -5.41 19.41 -40.62
C ALA A 71 -4.30 20.45 -40.91
N SER A 72 -3.82 21.14 -39.87
CA SER A 72 -2.70 22.08 -39.94
C SER A 72 -1.46 21.53 -39.23
N ARG A 73 -0.26 22.02 -39.60
CA ARG A 73 0.99 21.70 -38.88
C ARG A 73 0.90 22.06 -37.39
N GLY A 74 0.25 23.19 -37.07
CA GLY A 74 0.07 23.65 -35.71
C GLY A 74 -0.78 22.70 -34.86
N GLY A 75 -1.90 22.20 -35.41
CA GLY A 75 -2.73 21.28 -34.63
C GLY A 75 -2.15 19.88 -34.45
N ARG A 76 -1.22 19.43 -35.32
CA ARG A 76 -0.42 18.21 -35.06
C ARG A 76 0.51 18.39 -33.86
N PHE A 77 1.13 19.56 -33.75
CA PHE A 77 1.96 19.89 -32.59
C PHE A 77 1.12 19.94 -31.31
N VAL A 78 -0.03 20.62 -31.33
CA VAL A 78 -0.95 20.68 -30.18
C VAL A 78 -1.44 19.28 -29.79
N TRP A 79 -1.80 18.44 -30.75
CA TRP A 79 -2.19 17.05 -30.48
C TRP A 79 -1.06 16.25 -29.83
N ALA A 80 0.16 16.32 -30.37
CA ALA A 80 1.32 15.64 -29.80
C ALA A 80 1.67 16.16 -28.40
N ALA A 81 1.57 17.47 -28.16
CA ALA A 81 1.78 18.08 -26.86
C ALA A 81 0.73 17.63 -25.83
N LEU A 82 -0.54 17.52 -26.22
CA LEU A 82 -1.61 17.03 -25.34
C LEU A 82 -1.44 15.55 -25.01
N VAL A 83 -1.27 14.69 -26.02
CA VAL A 83 -1.05 13.25 -25.80
C VAL A 83 0.21 13.01 -24.98
N GLY A 84 1.27 13.74 -25.30
CA GLY A 84 2.53 13.67 -24.59
C GLY A 84 2.42 14.12 -23.15
N GLY A 85 2.00 15.36 -22.92
CA GLY A 85 1.95 15.96 -21.59
C GLY A 85 0.90 15.31 -20.68
N VAL A 86 -0.34 15.16 -21.14
CA VAL A 86 -1.42 14.56 -20.34
C VAL A 86 -1.19 13.06 -20.16
N GLY A 87 -0.78 12.35 -21.22
CA GLY A 87 -0.47 10.92 -21.13
C GLY A 87 0.69 10.65 -20.17
N PHE A 88 1.72 11.50 -20.17
CA PHE A 88 2.84 11.41 -19.24
C PHE A 88 2.43 11.72 -17.79
N GLY A 89 1.62 12.75 -17.57
CA GLY A 89 1.07 13.05 -16.24
C GLY A 89 0.22 11.92 -15.68
N LEU A 90 -0.66 11.32 -16.50
CA LEU A 90 -1.44 10.15 -16.12
C LEU A 90 -0.58 8.92 -15.88
N TRP A 91 0.51 8.75 -16.64
CA TRP A 91 1.47 7.66 -16.44
C TRP A 91 2.22 7.80 -15.12
N LEU A 92 2.68 9.01 -14.77
CA LEU A 92 3.30 9.29 -13.47
C LEU A 92 2.33 9.04 -12.31
N LEU A 93 1.09 9.49 -12.44
CA LEU A 93 0.05 9.25 -11.43
C LEU A 93 -0.23 7.74 -11.26
N ALA A 94 -0.33 7.00 -12.36
CA ALA A 94 -0.51 5.56 -12.33
C ALA A 94 0.68 4.86 -11.65
N TRP A 95 1.90 5.33 -11.91
CA TRP A 95 3.10 4.80 -11.28
C TRP A 95 3.06 5.01 -9.75
N ASP A 96 2.80 6.24 -9.30
CA ASP A 96 2.73 6.60 -7.87
C ASP A 96 1.71 5.73 -7.12
N ILE A 97 0.50 5.62 -7.68
CA ILE A 97 -0.58 4.80 -7.13
C ILE A 97 -0.20 3.31 -7.07
N THR A 98 0.43 2.76 -8.13
CA THR A 98 0.76 1.33 -8.17
C THR A 98 1.90 0.95 -7.22
N ASP A 99 2.82 1.88 -6.95
CA ASP A 99 3.91 1.68 -5.99
C ASP A 99 3.40 1.75 -4.55
N GLU A 100 2.53 2.73 -4.24
CA GLU A 100 1.90 2.86 -2.93
C GLU A 100 1.00 1.65 -2.60
N ALA A 101 0.27 1.14 -3.60
CA ALA A 101 -0.52 -0.09 -3.49
C ALA A 101 0.34 -1.37 -3.42
N ARG A 102 1.68 -1.27 -3.48
CA ARG A 102 2.64 -2.38 -3.47
C ARG A 102 2.31 -3.48 -4.50
N LEU A 103 1.72 -3.09 -5.63
CA LEU A 103 1.30 -4.04 -6.68
C LEU A 103 2.50 -4.69 -7.41
N ARG A 104 3.73 -4.30 -7.06
CA ARG A 104 5.00 -4.78 -7.65
C ARG A 104 5.02 -4.72 -9.18
N VAL A 105 4.23 -3.82 -9.77
CA VAL A 105 4.17 -3.60 -11.23
C VAL A 105 5.55 -3.24 -11.76
N SER A 106 6.33 -2.47 -10.99
CA SER A 106 7.71 -2.10 -11.31
C SER A 106 8.65 -3.30 -11.50
N GLN A 107 8.37 -4.44 -10.87
CA GLN A 107 9.20 -5.66 -11.00
C GLN A 107 8.84 -6.49 -12.23
N SER A 108 7.70 -6.21 -12.87
CA SER A 108 7.19 -6.97 -14.02
C SER A 108 7.24 -6.12 -15.29
N GLN A 109 8.35 -6.22 -16.01
CA GLN A 109 8.61 -5.51 -17.26
C GLN A 109 7.47 -5.54 -18.30
N PRO A 110 6.76 -6.67 -18.55
CA PRO A 110 5.65 -6.67 -19.52
C PRO A 110 4.40 -5.94 -19.01
N LEU A 111 4.07 -6.05 -17.72
CA LEU A 111 2.93 -5.35 -17.13
C LEU A 111 3.15 -3.84 -17.12
N TRP A 112 4.37 -3.42 -16.85
CA TRP A 112 4.73 -2.02 -16.88
C TRP A 112 4.60 -1.39 -18.26
N LEU A 113 4.98 -2.08 -19.33
CA LEU A 113 4.77 -1.59 -20.70
C LEU A 113 3.28 -1.48 -21.05
N LEU A 114 2.47 -2.44 -20.62
CA LEU A 114 1.02 -2.43 -20.84
C LEU A 114 0.34 -1.28 -20.09
N LEU A 115 0.60 -1.15 -18.79
CA LEU A 115 0.11 -0.03 -17.96
C LEU A 115 0.63 1.31 -18.48
N GLY A 116 1.85 1.32 -19.01
CA GLY A 116 2.47 2.46 -19.68
C GLY A 116 1.70 2.95 -20.90
N ALA A 117 1.21 2.04 -21.74
CA ALA A 117 0.59 2.38 -23.02
C ALA A 117 -0.84 2.93 -22.87
N VAL A 118 -1.58 2.47 -21.87
CA VAL A 118 -2.99 2.81 -21.64
C VAL A 118 -3.25 4.32 -21.55
N PRO A 119 -2.57 5.12 -20.70
CA PRO A 119 -2.87 6.55 -20.57
C PRO A 119 -2.67 7.31 -21.89
N PHE A 120 -1.59 7.03 -22.63
CA PHE A 120 -1.34 7.67 -23.93
C PHE A 120 -2.38 7.27 -24.98
N ALA A 121 -2.76 5.99 -25.02
CA ALA A 121 -3.80 5.50 -25.91
C ALA A 121 -5.17 6.13 -25.61
N LEU A 122 -5.51 6.31 -24.32
CA LEU A 122 -6.75 6.95 -23.91
C LEU A 122 -6.81 8.43 -24.30
N VAL A 123 -5.76 9.20 -24.03
CA VAL A 123 -5.70 10.62 -24.42
C VAL A 123 -5.75 10.74 -25.95
N ALA A 124 -5.03 9.90 -26.68
CA ALA A 124 -5.08 9.85 -28.14
C ALA A 124 -6.49 9.52 -28.65
N GLY A 125 -7.18 8.56 -28.03
CA GLY A 125 -8.54 8.15 -28.37
C GLY A 125 -9.60 9.24 -28.12
N VAL A 126 -9.49 9.95 -27.01
CA VAL A 126 -10.39 11.07 -26.67
C VAL A 126 -10.27 12.21 -27.67
N LEU A 127 -9.07 12.45 -28.22
CA LEU A 127 -8.82 13.49 -29.22
C LEU A 127 -9.25 13.11 -30.65
N LEU A 128 -9.77 11.89 -30.87
CA LEU A 128 -10.29 11.48 -32.17
C LEU A 128 -11.61 12.19 -32.50
N ARG A 129 -11.83 12.41 -33.79
CA ARG A 129 -13.00 13.11 -34.33
C ARG A 129 -14.31 12.34 -34.20
N ARG A 130 -14.20 11.03 -34.03
CA ARG A 130 -15.33 10.12 -34.01
C ARG A 130 -15.78 9.88 -32.58
N TRP A 131 -16.94 10.46 -32.25
CA TRP A 131 -17.56 10.41 -30.92
C TRP A 131 -17.66 8.99 -30.32
N TYR A 132 -17.91 7.97 -31.16
CA TYR A 132 -18.02 6.59 -30.71
C TYR A 132 -16.68 5.98 -30.21
N LEU A 133 -15.53 6.39 -30.77
CA LEU A 133 -14.22 5.97 -30.27
C LEU A 133 -13.87 6.70 -28.98
N SER A 134 -14.24 7.98 -28.88
CA SER A 134 -14.10 8.77 -27.66
C SER A 134 -14.92 8.17 -26.50
N LEU A 135 -16.17 7.76 -26.76
CA LEU A 135 -17.00 7.01 -25.80
C LEU A 135 -16.36 5.68 -25.40
N GLY A 136 -15.82 4.93 -26.37
CA GLY A 136 -15.10 3.68 -26.07
C GLY A 136 -13.91 3.91 -25.13
N SER A 137 -13.07 4.92 -25.41
CA SER A 137 -11.95 5.27 -24.52
C SER A 137 -12.44 5.74 -23.14
N LEU A 138 -13.52 6.51 -23.08
CA LEU A 138 -14.10 6.96 -21.82
C LEU A 138 -14.57 5.78 -20.97
N VAL A 139 -15.28 4.81 -21.57
CA VAL A 139 -15.74 3.60 -20.89
C VAL A 139 -14.56 2.78 -20.35
N VAL A 140 -13.52 2.58 -21.17
CA VAL A 140 -12.31 1.87 -20.73
C VAL A 140 -11.62 2.62 -19.59
N PHE A 141 -11.53 3.95 -19.66
CA PHE A 141 -10.94 4.76 -18.60
C PHE A 141 -11.75 4.68 -17.29
N VAL A 142 -13.07 4.80 -17.35
CA VAL A 142 -13.95 4.71 -16.18
C VAL A 142 -13.87 3.31 -15.58
N ALA A 143 -13.96 2.25 -16.39
CA ALA A 143 -13.85 0.87 -15.91
C ALA A 143 -12.48 0.61 -15.28
N GLY A 144 -11.39 1.04 -15.93
CA GLY A 144 -10.04 0.92 -15.38
C GLY A 144 -9.87 1.68 -14.06
N SER A 145 -10.42 2.89 -13.98
CA SER A 145 -10.39 3.71 -12.76
C SER A 145 -11.18 3.06 -11.62
N LEU A 146 -12.34 2.47 -11.90
CA LEU A 146 -13.15 1.77 -10.90
C LEU A 146 -12.46 0.49 -10.39
N VAL A 147 -11.83 -0.28 -11.28
CA VAL A 147 -11.05 -1.46 -10.89
C VAL A 147 -9.86 -1.04 -10.03
N LEU A 148 -9.17 0.03 -10.40
CA LEU A 148 -8.06 0.58 -9.62
C LEU A 148 -8.53 1.07 -8.25
N LEU A 149 -9.63 1.82 -8.17
CA LEU A 149 -10.23 2.26 -6.92
C LEU A 149 -10.66 1.09 -6.03
N HIS A 150 -11.19 0.02 -6.61
CA HIS A 150 -11.55 -1.19 -5.87
C HIS A 150 -10.31 -1.91 -5.32
N ALA A 151 -9.25 -2.02 -6.13
CA ALA A 151 -7.99 -2.60 -5.68
C ALA A 151 -7.34 -1.75 -4.57
N LEU A 152 -7.37 -0.43 -4.69
CA LEU A 152 -6.91 0.52 -3.67
C LEU A 152 -7.71 0.40 -2.38
N ALA A 153 -9.04 0.31 -2.48
CA ALA A 153 -9.91 0.13 -1.32
C ALA A 153 -9.60 -1.16 -0.54
N GLY A 154 -9.18 -2.23 -1.23
CA GLY A 154 -8.72 -3.47 -0.60
C GLY A 154 -7.27 -3.41 -0.07
N ALA A 155 -6.46 -2.47 -0.57
CA ALA A 155 -5.06 -2.29 -0.16
C ALA A 155 -4.90 -1.38 1.06
N VAL A 156 -5.93 -0.62 1.45
CA VAL A 156 -5.91 0.18 2.68
C VAL A 156 -5.66 -0.78 3.86
N PRO A 157 -4.55 -0.63 4.61
CA PRO A 157 -4.28 -1.48 5.76
C PRO A 157 -5.47 -1.43 6.71
N SER A 158 -5.87 -2.60 7.24
CA SER A 158 -6.98 -2.64 8.17
C SER A 158 -6.69 -1.76 9.39
N ASP A 159 -7.72 -1.25 10.07
CA ASP A 159 -7.55 -0.48 11.31
C ASP A 159 -6.64 -1.21 12.33
N VAL A 160 -6.72 -2.54 12.36
CA VAL A 160 -5.87 -3.40 13.19
C VAL A 160 -4.40 -3.33 12.76
N ASP A 161 -4.12 -3.42 11.47
CA ASP A 161 -2.74 -3.35 10.95
C ASP A 161 -2.14 -1.95 11.19
N GLN A 162 -2.94 -0.89 11.06
CA GLN A 162 -2.52 0.47 11.37
C GLN A 162 -2.18 0.64 12.86
N ARG A 163 -2.99 0.08 13.76
CA ARG A 163 -2.74 0.10 15.21
C ARG A 163 -1.50 -0.69 15.59
N LEU A 164 -1.32 -1.88 15.01
CA LEU A 164 -0.13 -2.71 15.19
C LEU A 164 1.13 -1.99 14.73
N ALA A 165 1.09 -1.38 13.53
CA ALA A 165 2.21 -0.60 13.00
C ALA A 165 2.54 0.62 13.88
N ALA A 166 1.53 1.36 14.34
CA ALA A 166 1.72 2.50 15.23
C ALA A 166 2.29 2.10 16.61
N ALA A 167 1.97 0.90 17.09
CA ALA A 167 2.50 0.34 18.33
C ALA A 167 3.86 -0.36 18.15
N GLN A 168 4.33 -0.56 16.91
CA GLN A 168 5.50 -1.36 16.56
C GLN A 168 5.41 -2.81 17.09
N LEU A 169 4.21 -3.40 17.01
CA LEU A 169 3.94 -4.76 17.46
C LEU A 169 3.67 -5.68 16.27
N ASP A 170 4.20 -6.90 16.36
CA ASP A 170 3.81 -7.97 15.43
C ASP A 170 2.47 -8.57 15.89
N ARG A 171 1.60 -8.89 14.94
CA ARG A 171 0.28 -9.50 15.23
C ARG A 171 0.42 -10.79 16.02
N ALA A 172 1.45 -11.58 15.70
CA ALA A 172 1.74 -12.84 16.38
C ALA A 172 2.16 -12.63 17.85
N SER A 173 2.65 -11.44 18.23
CA SER A 173 3.11 -11.16 19.60
C SER A 173 1.97 -10.81 20.58
N LEU A 174 0.78 -10.51 20.07
CA LEU A 174 -0.38 -10.18 20.89
C LEU A 174 -1.15 -11.44 21.28
N MET A 175 -0.99 -11.80 22.55
CA MET A 175 -1.68 -12.92 23.17
C MET A 175 -2.71 -12.41 24.18
N VAL A 176 -3.87 -13.06 24.21
CA VAL A 176 -4.94 -12.77 25.17
C VAL A 176 -5.22 -14.02 25.99
N THR A 177 -5.70 -13.81 27.21
CA THR A 177 -6.22 -14.87 28.08
C THR A 177 -7.55 -14.44 28.68
N THR A 178 -8.42 -15.41 28.95
CA THR A 178 -9.70 -15.19 29.61
C THR A 178 -9.68 -15.86 30.97
N VAL A 179 -9.95 -15.09 32.01
CA VAL A 179 -10.00 -15.58 33.39
C VAL A 179 -11.32 -15.11 34.02
N PRO A 180 -12.17 -16.03 34.51
CA PRO A 180 -13.41 -15.66 35.17
C PRO A 180 -13.19 -14.66 36.32
N GLY A 181 -13.99 -13.59 36.36
CA GLY A 181 -13.89 -12.56 37.40
C GLY A 181 -12.81 -11.49 37.18
N TYR A 182 -12.03 -11.58 36.10
CA TYR A 182 -11.10 -10.54 35.69
C TYR A 182 -11.58 -9.83 34.44
N GLU A 183 -11.38 -8.51 34.40
CA GLU A 183 -11.74 -7.66 33.26
C GLU A 183 -10.48 -7.11 32.58
N PRO A 184 -10.45 -7.03 31.24
CA PRO A 184 -9.32 -6.46 30.52
C PRO A 184 -9.20 -4.97 30.79
N MET A 185 -7.99 -4.53 31.14
CA MET A 185 -7.66 -3.11 31.25
C MET A 185 -7.10 -2.63 29.90
N PRO A 186 -7.85 -1.82 29.14
CA PRO A 186 -7.31 -1.22 27.92
C PRO A 186 -6.13 -0.28 28.27
N GLN A 187 -5.17 -0.12 27.34
CA GLN A 187 -4.10 0.90 27.33
C GLN A 187 -2.68 0.56 27.84
N GLN A 188 -2.34 -0.69 28.20
CA GLN A 188 -0.97 -1.00 28.68
C GLN A 188 -0.03 -1.69 27.69
N ARG A 189 -0.40 -1.84 26.40
CA ARG A 189 0.35 -2.60 25.36
C ARG A 189 0.57 -4.09 25.68
N THR A 190 0.29 -4.51 26.90
CA THR A 190 0.21 -5.89 27.38
C THR A 190 -1.25 -6.20 27.69
N TRP A 191 -1.65 -7.47 27.52
CA TRP A 191 -2.98 -7.89 27.95
C TRP A 191 -2.98 -7.99 29.47
N HIS A 192 -3.57 -6.98 30.11
CA HIS A 192 -3.63 -6.86 31.55
C HIS A 192 -5.06 -7.10 32.02
N LEU A 193 -5.21 -8.02 32.95
CA LEU A 193 -6.46 -8.41 33.58
C LEU A 193 -6.40 -7.97 35.04
N SER A 194 -7.37 -7.18 35.49
CA SER A 194 -7.50 -6.81 36.90
C SER A 194 -8.74 -7.45 37.50
N SER A 195 -8.64 -7.90 38.75
CA SER A 195 -9.84 -8.22 39.52
C SER A 195 -10.65 -6.96 39.81
N ARG A 196 -11.96 -7.13 40.06
CA ARG A 196 -12.85 -6.01 40.38
C ARG A 196 -12.43 -5.24 41.64
N SER A 197 -11.69 -5.86 42.56
CA SER A 197 -11.12 -5.20 43.75
C SER A 197 -9.81 -4.45 43.47
N GLY A 198 -9.17 -4.67 42.33
CA GLY A 198 -7.86 -4.10 41.97
C GLY A 198 -6.67 -4.67 42.75
N SER A 199 -6.89 -5.64 43.64
CA SER A 199 -5.85 -6.22 44.52
C SER A 199 -5.07 -7.37 43.88
N SER A 200 -5.47 -7.79 42.69
CA SER A 200 -4.81 -8.86 41.94
C SER A 200 -4.81 -8.54 40.45
N TYR A 201 -3.73 -8.96 39.79
CA TYR A 201 -3.58 -8.79 38.35
C TYR A 201 -3.02 -10.03 37.70
N ILE A 202 -3.34 -10.18 36.42
CA ILE A 202 -2.74 -11.16 35.51
C ILE A 202 -2.31 -10.39 34.26
N ALA A 203 -1.06 -10.53 33.84
CA ALA A 203 -0.51 -9.88 32.67
C ALA A 203 0.08 -10.92 31.72
N VAL A 204 -0.19 -10.74 30.42
CA VAL A 204 0.34 -11.59 29.34
C VAL A 204 1.32 -10.78 28.50
N GLY A 205 2.47 -11.37 28.19
CA GLY A 205 3.46 -10.76 27.31
C GLY A 205 4.62 -11.70 26.99
N PRO A 206 5.65 -11.22 26.27
CA PRO A 206 6.85 -12.01 26.05
C PRO A 206 7.59 -12.28 27.36
N PRO A 207 8.32 -13.41 27.47
CA PRO A 207 9.24 -13.66 28.58
C PRO A 207 10.36 -12.62 28.57
N LEU A 208 10.86 -12.27 29.76
CA LEU A 208 11.99 -11.37 29.90
C LEU A 208 13.26 -12.18 30.20
N GLY A 209 14.26 -12.07 29.33
CA GLY A 209 15.64 -12.41 29.68
C GLY A 209 15.96 -13.90 29.87
N THR A 210 15.21 -14.82 29.25
CA THR A 210 15.48 -16.26 29.36
C THR A 210 15.83 -16.91 28.03
N THR A 211 16.77 -17.84 28.08
CA THR A 211 16.94 -18.83 27.01
C THR A 211 15.67 -19.70 26.96
N PRO A 212 15.09 -19.94 25.77
CA PRO A 212 13.92 -20.79 25.65
C PRO A 212 14.12 -22.15 26.34
N GLY A 213 13.09 -22.62 27.05
CA GLY A 213 13.10 -23.88 27.78
C GLY A 213 13.83 -23.88 29.13
N GLN A 214 14.51 -22.79 29.52
CA GLN A 214 15.19 -22.69 30.81
C GLN A 214 14.43 -21.84 31.83
N CYS A 215 14.48 -22.23 33.10
CA CYS A 215 13.93 -21.45 34.21
C CYS A 215 14.54 -20.04 34.25
N THR A 216 13.71 -19.05 34.54
CA THR A 216 14.20 -17.68 34.75
C THR A 216 15.15 -17.61 35.94
N TYR A 217 16.28 -16.93 35.76
CA TYR A 217 17.21 -16.67 36.86
C TYR A 217 16.51 -15.87 37.97
N GLY A 218 16.67 -16.30 39.22
CA GLY A 218 16.04 -15.68 40.38
C GLY A 218 14.67 -16.23 40.76
N ALA A 219 14.13 -17.20 40.02
CA ALA A 219 12.93 -17.92 40.47
C ALA A 219 13.23 -18.73 41.75
N LEU A 220 12.44 -18.50 42.80
CA LEU A 220 12.48 -19.25 44.07
C LEU A 220 12.04 -20.70 43.88
N THR A 221 11.09 -20.91 42.97
CA THR A 221 10.57 -22.22 42.59
C THR A 221 10.43 -22.25 41.09
N CYS A 222 10.86 -23.35 40.46
CA CYS A 222 10.65 -23.60 39.05
C CYS A 222 10.20 -25.05 38.86
N GLU A 223 9.00 -25.22 38.32
CA GLU A 223 8.38 -26.53 38.10
C GLU A 223 7.92 -26.66 36.65
N THR A 224 8.47 -27.64 35.93
CA THR A 224 8.02 -27.95 34.56
C THR A 224 6.85 -28.93 34.64
N GLU A 225 5.64 -28.45 34.35
CA GLU A 225 4.43 -29.29 34.33
C GLU A 225 4.33 -30.09 33.02
N SER A 226 4.79 -29.50 31.92
CA SER A 226 4.89 -30.17 30.61
C SER A 226 5.95 -29.47 29.74
N PRO A 227 6.36 -30.05 28.60
CA PRO A 227 7.29 -29.39 27.67
C PRO A 227 6.81 -28.02 27.17
N ALA A 228 5.50 -27.76 27.21
CA ALA A 228 4.89 -26.52 26.74
C ALA A 228 4.40 -25.61 27.88
N LEU A 229 4.59 -25.99 29.16
CA LEU A 229 4.07 -25.26 30.30
C LEU A 229 4.98 -25.41 31.52
N ARG A 230 5.46 -24.28 32.04
CA ARG A 230 6.34 -24.20 33.21
C ARG A 230 5.84 -23.16 34.18
N TYR A 231 5.89 -23.47 35.47
CA TYR A 231 5.51 -22.60 36.57
C TYR A 231 6.74 -22.06 37.28
N GLU A 232 6.75 -20.78 37.60
CA GLU A 232 7.84 -20.10 38.29
C GLU A 232 7.30 -19.15 39.37
N VAL A 233 7.98 -19.10 40.52
CA VAL A 233 7.63 -18.24 41.66
C VAL A 233 8.79 -17.30 41.97
N PHE A 234 8.48 -16.03 42.23
CA PHE A 234 9.39 -14.98 42.69
C PHE A 234 8.88 -14.41 44.02
N ASP A 235 9.59 -13.44 44.58
CA ASP A 235 9.26 -12.86 45.89
C ASP A 235 7.85 -12.23 45.95
N ASP A 236 7.43 -11.53 44.89
CA ASP A 236 6.18 -10.76 44.83
C ASP A 236 5.20 -11.23 43.75
N THR A 237 5.65 -12.11 42.86
CA THR A 237 4.96 -12.51 41.65
C THR A 237 5.15 -14.00 41.38
N GLN A 238 4.25 -14.52 40.58
CA GLN A 238 4.30 -15.88 40.07
C GLN A 238 3.95 -15.84 38.58
N GLN A 239 4.46 -16.78 37.81
CA GLN A 239 4.22 -16.81 36.39
C GLN A 239 4.16 -18.22 35.83
N TYR A 240 3.41 -18.36 34.75
CA TYR A 240 3.55 -19.48 33.84
C TYR A 240 4.25 -19.02 32.56
N ILE A 241 5.18 -19.84 32.08
CA ILE A 241 5.71 -19.75 30.73
C ILE A 241 5.02 -20.83 29.89
N ARG A 242 4.35 -20.43 28.82
CA ARG A 242 3.67 -21.32 27.88
C ARG A 242 4.27 -21.22 26.49
N VAL A 243 4.48 -22.36 25.84
CA VAL A 243 4.92 -22.43 24.46
C VAL A 243 3.72 -22.55 23.54
N ILE A 244 3.56 -21.63 22.58
CA ILE A 244 2.52 -21.66 21.53
C ILE A 244 3.21 -21.57 20.17
N GLY A 245 3.25 -22.68 19.45
CA GLY A 245 4.02 -22.78 18.20
C GLY A 245 5.52 -22.59 18.47
N ALA A 246 6.11 -21.55 17.90
CA ALA A 246 7.52 -21.21 18.07
C ALA A 246 7.78 -20.12 19.12
N GLN A 247 6.74 -19.64 19.81
CA GLN A 247 6.84 -18.53 20.75
C GLN A 247 6.64 -19.00 22.19
N GLU A 248 7.48 -18.49 23.08
CA GLU A 248 7.24 -18.55 24.52
C GLU A 248 6.47 -17.31 24.95
N ILE A 249 5.42 -17.52 25.73
CA ILE A 249 4.53 -16.48 26.25
C ILE A 249 4.53 -16.58 27.76
N ARG A 250 4.74 -15.45 28.41
CA ARG A 250 4.70 -15.32 29.86
C ARG A 250 3.32 -14.84 30.29
N ILE A 251 2.77 -15.52 31.29
CA ILE A 251 1.55 -15.16 32.00
C ILE A 251 1.94 -14.94 33.46
N SER A 252 2.15 -13.68 33.84
CA SER A 252 2.55 -13.29 35.20
C SER A 252 1.36 -12.81 36.01
N ALA A 253 1.35 -13.07 37.31
CA ALA A 253 0.32 -12.59 38.22
C ALA A 253 0.90 -12.21 39.58
N SER A 254 0.12 -11.43 40.34
CA SER A 254 0.42 -11.17 41.74
C SER A 254 0.42 -12.47 42.56
N SER A 255 1.20 -12.51 43.64
CA SER A 255 1.22 -13.64 44.58
C SER A 255 -0.13 -13.94 45.25
N THR A 256 -1.08 -13.01 45.19
CA THR A 256 -2.45 -13.14 45.69
C THR A 256 -3.37 -13.97 44.77
N VAL A 257 -3.00 -14.22 43.51
CA VAL A 257 -3.75 -15.09 42.60
C VAL A 257 -3.45 -16.55 42.96
N ASP A 258 -4.43 -17.45 42.96
CA ASP A 258 -4.15 -18.87 43.19
C ASP A 258 -3.49 -19.50 41.96
N ARG A 259 -2.59 -20.47 42.19
CA ARG A 259 -1.86 -21.16 41.13
C ARG A 259 -2.79 -21.81 40.10
N ASP A 260 -3.93 -22.35 40.52
CA ASP A 260 -4.87 -23.02 39.62
C ASP A 260 -5.59 -22.03 38.69
N THR A 261 -5.97 -20.84 39.17
CA THR A 261 -6.44 -19.74 38.32
C THR A 261 -5.37 -19.30 37.33
N LEU A 262 -4.11 -19.16 37.77
CA LEU A 262 -3.02 -18.77 36.86
C LEU A 262 -2.71 -19.86 35.82
N ARG A 263 -2.77 -21.13 36.22
CA ARG A 263 -2.65 -22.27 35.30
C ARG A 263 -3.77 -22.23 34.26
N THR A 264 -5.00 -21.96 34.68
CA THR A 264 -6.16 -21.81 33.78
C THR A 264 -5.94 -20.66 32.80
N ALA A 265 -5.44 -19.51 33.27
CA ALA A 265 -5.10 -18.38 32.42
C ALA A 265 -4.02 -18.74 31.38
N ALA A 266 -2.97 -19.45 31.82
CA ALA A 266 -1.91 -19.91 30.93
C ALA A 266 -2.49 -20.84 29.85
N GLN A 267 -3.33 -21.81 30.23
CA GLN A 267 -3.95 -22.77 29.30
C GLN A 267 -4.98 -22.16 28.34
N SER A 268 -5.69 -21.09 28.75
CA SER A 268 -6.64 -20.38 27.89
C SER A 268 -5.98 -19.31 26.99
N THR A 269 -4.68 -19.08 27.16
CA THR A 269 -3.93 -18.11 26.34
C THR A 269 -4.00 -18.47 24.86
N ARG A 270 -4.25 -17.48 24.00
CA ARG A 270 -4.36 -17.66 22.54
C ARG A 270 -3.98 -16.36 21.82
N PRO A 271 -3.72 -16.42 20.49
CA PRO A 271 -3.59 -15.21 19.68
C PRO A 271 -4.83 -14.32 19.80
N ALA A 272 -4.60 -13.01 19.83
CA ALA A 272 -5.66 -12.02 19.87
C ALA A 272 -6.45 -11.99 18.56
N THR A 273 -7.78 -11.85 18.67
CA THR A 273 -8.65 -11.55 17.54
C THR A 273 -8.62 -10.06 17.21
N ASP A 274 -9.12 -9.68 16.04
CA ASP A 274 -9.11 -8.30 15.56
C ASP A 274 -9.89 -7.35 16.48
N ASP A 275 -11.00 -7.82 17.02
CA ASP A 275 -11.80 -7.07 17.98
C ASP A 275 -11.05 -6.86 19.31
N GLU A 276 -10.33 -7.87 19.77
CA GLU A 276 -9.49 -7.76 20.97
C GLU A 276 -8.32 -6.81 20.74
N ILE A 277 -7.70 -6.84 19.56
CA ILE A 277 -6.62 -5.89 19.21
C ILE A 277 -7.14 -4.44 19.16
N ARG A 278 -8.35 -4.22 18.62
CA ARG A 278 -8.99 -2.90 18.63
C ARG A 278 -9.28 -2.37 20.04
N LEU A 279 -9.55 -3.27 20.99
CA LEU A 279 -9.75 -2.92 22.40
C LEU A 279 -8.42 -2.64 23.12
N MET A 280 -7.37 -3.39 22.79
CA MET A 280 -6.04 -3.26 23.41
C MET A 280 -5.29 -2.01 22.96
N LEU A 281 -5.25 -1.77 21.65
CA LEU A 281 -4.42 -0.74 21.06
C LEU A 281 -5.25 0.51 20.82
N PRO A 282 -4.79 1.70 21.26
CA PRO A 282 -5.48 2.94 20.96
C PRO A 282 -5.54 3.16 19.45
N LEU A 283 -6.54 3.91 18.99
CA LEU A 283 -6.56 4.42 17.63
C LEU A 283 -5.22 5.12 17.35
N PRO A 284 -4.57 4.86 16.20
CA PRO A 284 -3.38 5.61 15.84
C PRO A 284 -3.77 7.09 15.88
N ARG A 285 -2.94 7.91 16.52
CA ARG A 285 -3.14 9.36 16.45
C ARG A 285 -3.21 9.69 14.97
N PRO A 286 -4.20 10.47 14.49
CA PRO A 286 -4.23 10.88 13.10
C PRO A 286 -2.87 11.52 12.85
N THR A 287 -2.00 10.82 12.11
CA THR A 287 -0.89 11.46 11.47
C THR A 287 -1.56 12.55 10.67
N ARG A 288 -1.28 13.81 11.00
CA ARG A 288 -1.61 14.89 10.10
C ARG A 288 -0.84 14.55 8.84
N ASP A 289 -1.47 13.79 7.95
CA ASP A 289 -1.03 13.58 6.58
C ASP A 289 -1.14 14.96 5.93
N ARG A 290 -0.08 15.73 6.18
CA ARG A 290 0.29 16.90 5.40
C ARG A 290 0.76 16.49 4.00
N SER A 291 0.74 15.21 3.62
CA SER A 291 1.51 14.71 2.48
C SER A 291 0.73 14.58 1.18
N VAL A 292 -0.60 14.38 1.19
CA VAL A 292 -1.34 14.21 -0.08
C VAL A 292 -2.33 15.33 -0.31
N MET A 293 -3.31 15.54 0.58
CA MET A 293 -4.27 16.65 0.38
C MET A 293 -3.63 18.03 0.50
N ALA A 294 -2.60 18.20 1.34
CA ALA A 294 -1.88 19.47 1.38
C ALA A 294 -1.00 19.64 0.14
N SER A 295 -0.30 18.60 -0.34
CA SER A 295 0.46 18.64 -1.58
C SER A 295 -0.42 18.86 -2.82
N VAL A 296 -1.59 18.21 -2.89
CA VAL A 296 -2.60 18.42 -3.94
C VAL A 296 -3.16 19.84 -3.85
N ARG A 297 -3.43 20.34 -2.65
CA ARG A 297 -3.88 21.73 -2.45
C ARG A 297 -2.81 22.74 -2.82
N GLU A 298 -1.55 22.47 -2.48
CA GLU A 298 -0.40 23.33 -2.77
C GLU A 298 -0.12 23.35 -4.28
N LEU A 299 -0.14 22.18 -4.92
CA LEU A 299 -0.06 22.03 -6.38
C LEU A 299 -1.24 22.71 -7.09
N ALA A 300 -2.46 22.60 -6.55
CA ALA A 300 -3.63 23.28 -7.12
C ALA A 300 -3.53 24.81 -6.98
N VAL A 301 -3.03 25.31 -5.84
CA VAL A 301 -2.78 26.75 -5.65
C VAL A 301 -1.65 27.24 -6.57
N GLU A 302 -0.62 26.43 -6.80
CA GLU A 302 0.49 26.76 -7.68
C GLU A 302 0.09 26.74 -9.17
N LEU A 303 -0.73 25.77 -9.59
CA LEU A 303 -1.19 25.63 -10.98
C LEU A 303 -2.30 26.61 -11.36
N PHE A 304 -3.21 26.93 -10.44
CA PHE A 304 -4.41 27.71 -10.75
C PHE A 304 -4.40 29.12 -10.17
N GLY A 305 -3.39 29.48 -9.37
CA GLY A 305 -3.37 30.75 -8.65
C GLY A 305 -4.51 30.85 -7.63
N ARG A 306 -4.46 31.87 -6.76
CA ARG A 306 -5.56 32.14 -5.82
C ARG A 306 -6.76 32.76 -6.52
#